data_AF-A0A2U0HRQ5-F1
#
_entry.id   AF-A0A2U0HRQ5-F1
#
_cell.length_a   1.000
_cell.length_b   1.000
_cell.length_c   1.000
_cell.angle_alpha   90.00
_cell.angle_beta   90.00
_cell.angle_gamma   90.00
#
_symmetry.space_group_name_H-M   'P 1'
#
loop_
_entity.id
_entity.type
_entity.pdbx_description
1 polymer ?
#
loop_
_entity_poly.entity_id
_entity_poly.type
_entity_poly.pdbx_seq_one_letter_code
_entity_poly.pdbx_strand_id
1 'polypeptide(L)'
;MKKEKILKIIALTSYSIIILTGEIIGLPFLFWLIWTSFEFGNSDQIFAVFGLIGFIMVFTNYYKQRFFKILTFFLMITPIIKRLTEVPIEKFNYLAFQIPFLIFIITSLILMFKRKKEEKTGYNIV
;
A
#
# COMPACT_ATOMS: atom_id res chain seq x y z
N MET A 1 -3.73 -6.44 19.61
CA MET A 1 -3.57 -7.28 18.40
C MET A 1 -4.71 -7.16 17.39
N LYS A 2 -5.99 -7.39 17.77
CA LYS A 2 -7.14 -7.40 16.82
C LYS A 2 -7.28 -6.11 15.97
N LYS A 3 -7.19 -4.92 16.57
CA LYS A 3 -7.34 -3.63 15.86
C LYS A 3 -6.29 -3.41 14.76
N GLU A 4 -5.05 -3.85 14.97
CA GLU A 4 -3.99 -3.71 13.96
C GLU A 4 -4.21 -4.63 12.76
N LYS A 5 -4.67 -5.87 13.02
CA LYS A 5 -5.05 -6.80 11.96
C LYS A 5 -6.18 -6.23 11.10
N ILE A 6 -7.20 -5.62 11.73
CA ILE A 6 -8.30 -4.97 11.01
C ILE A 6 -7.79 -3.82 10.15
N LEU A 7 -6.96 -2.92 10.70
CA LEU A 7 -6.39 -1.80 9.93
C LEU A 7 -5.53 -2.27 8.76
N LYS A 8 -4.74 -3.33 8.93
CA LYS A 8 -3.98 -3.95 7.84
C LYS A 8 -4.89 -4.48 6.74
N ILE A 9 -5.96 -5.19 7.10
CA ILE A 9 -6.93 -5.73 6.14
C ILE A 9 -7.58 -4.57 5.38
N ILE A 10 -8.01 -3.52 6.07
CA ILE A 10 -8.60 -2.34 5.42
C ILE A 10 -7.59 -1.71 4.43
N ALA A 11 -6.36 -1.48 4.86
CA ALA A 11 -5.32 -0.90 4.01
C ALA A 11 -5.08 -1.73 2.74
N LEU A 12 -4.93 -3.05 2.89
CA LEU A 12 -4.69 -3.98 1.78
C LEU A 12 -5.89 -4.08 0.86
N THR A 13 -7.10 -4.22 1.41
CA THR A 13 -8.33 -4.29 0.62
C THR A 13 -8.54 -3.01 -0.17
N SER A 14 -8.36 -1.85 0.45
CA SER A 14 -8.45 -0.56 -0.23
C SER A 14 -7.40 -0.44 -1.34
N TYR A 15 -6.15 -0.83 -1.08
CA TYR A 15 -5.08 -0.84 -2.09
C TYR A 15 -5.41 -1.73 -3.28
N SER A 16 -5.92 -2.94 -3.04
CA SER A 16 -6.31 -3.88 -4.11
C SER A 16 -7.54 -3.44 -4.91
N ILE A 17 -8.42 -2.63 -4.31
CA ILE A 17 -9.63 -2.08 -4.95
C ILE A 17 -9.34 -0.76 -5.68
N ILE A 18 -8.13 -0.19 -5.57
CA ILE A 18 -7.78 0.96 -6.43
C ILE A 18 -7.95 0.55 -7.88
N ILE A 19 -8.84 1.22 -8.59
CA ILE A 19 -9.02 1.01 -10.02
C ILE A 19 -8.28 2.12 -10.74
N LEU A 20 -7.37 1.73 -11.64
CA LEU A 20 -6.77 2.62 -12.60
C LEU A 20 -7.75 2.81 -13.76
N THR A 21 -8.76 3.65 -13.56
CA THR A 21 -9.71 3.99 -14.62
C THR A 21 -9.11 5.10 -15.47
N GLY A 22 -8.86 4.85 -16.75
CA GLY A 22 -8.41 5.87 -17.72
C GLY A 22 -8.94 5.64 -19.14
N GLU A 23 -9.66 4.53 -19.35
CA GLU A 23 -10.30 4.10 -20.59
C GLU A 23 -11.54 3.23 -20.24
N ILE A 24 -12.23 2.69 -21.26
CA ILE A 24 -13.53 1.98 -21.19
C ILE A 24 -13.55 0.82 -20.17
N ILE A 25 -12.41 0.23 -19.85
CA ILE A 25 -12.27 -0.81 -18.82
C ILE A 25 -11.24 -0.33 -17.79
N GLY A 26 -11.71 0.01 -16.59
CA GLY A 26 -10.82 0.29 -15.46
C GLY A 26 -10.11 -0.97 -15.01
N LEU A 27 -8.77 -0.97 -15.06
CA LEU A 27 -7.96 -2.10 -14.64
C LEU A 27 -7.71 -2.01 -13.12
N PRO A 28 -8.05 -3.04 -12.32
CA PRO A 28 -7.68 -3.05 -10.92
C PRO A 28 -6.16 -2.97 -10.77
N PHE A 29 -5.70 -2.10 -9.87
CA PHE A 29 -4.30 -1.74 -9.72
C PHE A 29 -3.42 -2.96 -9.44
N LEU A 30 -3.92 -3.92 -8.67
CA LEU A 30 -3.17 -5.13 -8.35
C LEU A 30 -2.89 -6.01 -9.59
N PHE A 31 -3.85 -6.09 -10.54
CA PHE A 31 -3.61 -6.81 -11.79
C PHE A 31 -2.57 -6.11 -12.65
N TRP A 32 -2.64 -4.77 -12.71
CA TRP A 32 -1.64 -3.97 -13.40
C TRP A 32 -0.23 -4.21 -12.82
N LEU A 33 -0.08 -4.20 -11.49
CA LEU A 33 1.20 -4.48 -10.83
C LEU A 33 1.77 -5.84 -11.21
N ILE A 34 0.93 -6.89 -11.16
CA ILE A 34 1.36 -8.25 -11.51
C ILE A 34 1.80 -8.30 -12.97
N TRP A 35 0.96 -7.84 -13.90
CA TRP A 35 1.27 -7.88 -15.33
C TRP A 35 2.56 -7.11 -15.67
N THR A 36 2.62 -5.83 -15.28
CA THR A 36 3.75 -4.94 -15.60
C THR A 36 5.06 -5.43 -14.96
N SER A 37 5.01 -6.13 -13.83
CA SER A 37 6.23 -6.67 -13.20
C SER A 37 6.96 -7.73 -14.04
N PHE A 38 6.25 -8.42 -14.94
CA PHE A 38 6.81 -9.43 -15.84
C PHE A 38 7.06 -8.90 -17.27
N GLU A 39 6.76 -7.63 -17.51
CA GLU A 39 6.95 -6.99 -18.82
C GLU A 39 8.37 -6.41 -18.92
N PHE A 40 9.33 -7.28 -19.25
CA PHE A 40 10.74 -6.89 -19.38
C PHE A 40 10.94 -5.84 -20.48
N GLY A 41 11.65 -4.76 -20.14
CA GLY A 41 11.90 -3.65 -21.04
C GLY A 41 10.89 -2.51 -20.93
N ASN A 42 9.81 -2.68 -20.16
CA ASN A 42 8.91 -1.59 -19.81
C ASN A 42 9.54 -0.69 -18.73
N SER A 43 9.53 0.64 -18.93
CA SER A 43 10.02 1.62 -17.94
C SER A 43 9.29 1.54 -16.60
N ASP A 44 8.06 1.04 -16.60
CA ASP A 44 7.18 0.99 -15.44
C ASP A 44 7.39 -0.27 -14.59
N GLN A 45 8.14 -1.25 -15.13
CA GLN A 45 8.39 -2.54 -14.49
C GLN A 45 8.96 -2.38 -13.08
N ILE A 46 9.96 -1.51 -12.89
CA ILE A 46 10.60 -1.31 -11.57
C ILE A 46 9.60 -0.77 -10.53
N PHE A 47 8.69 0.10 -10.94
CA PHE A 47 7.65 0.64 -10.06
C PHE A 47 6.65 -0.44 -9.68
N ALA A 48 6.26 -1.29 -10.63
CA ALA A 48 5.38 -2.42 -10.40
C ALA A 48 6.00 -3.44 -9.42
N VAL A 49 7.29 -3.75 -9.60
CA VAL A 49 8.06 -4.62 -8.70
C VAL A 49 8.12 -4.03 -7.29
N PHE A 50 8.37 -2.73 -7.14
CA PHE A 50 8.33 -2.08 -5.82
C PHE A 50 6.95 -2.19 -5.17
N GLY A 51 5.88 -1.97 -5.92
CA GLY A 51 4.51 -2.16 -5.44
C GLY A 51 4.25 -3.56 -4.89
N LEU A 52 4.67 -4.58 -5.64
CA LEU A 52 4.52 -5.98 -5.24
C LEU A 52 5.37 -6.33 -4.03
N ILE A 53 6.63 -5.89 -3.98
CA ILE A 53 7.50 -6.12 -2.83
C ILE A 53 6.88 -5.48 -1.58
N GLY A 54 6.43 -4.23 -1.68
CA GLY A 54 5.72 -3.55 -0.59
C GLY A 54 4.48 -4.34 -0.14
N PHE A 55 3.63 -4.74 -1.08
CA PHE A 55 2.42 -5.52 -0.80
C PHE A 55 2.74 -6.83 -0.06
N ILE A 56 3.71 -7.61 -0.55
CA ILE A 56 4.15 -8.87 0.08
C ILE A 56 4.73 -8.60 1.48
N MET A 57 5.47 -7.50 1.65
CA MET A 57 6.11 -7.14 2.91
C MET A 57 5.12 -6.96 4.06
N VAL A 58 3.87 -6.53 3.79
CA VAL A 58 2.80 -6.38 4.80
C VAL A 58 2.50 -7.70 5.55
N PHE A 59 2.68 -8.84 4.86
CA PHE A 59 2.44 -10.18 5.39
C PHE A 59 3.64 -10.76 6.15
N THR A 60 4.82 -10.15 6.02
CA THR A 60 6.05 -10.64 6.67
C THR A 60 6.13 -10.24 8.15
N ASN A 61 6.95 -10.95 8.92
CA ASN A 61 7.25 -10.59 10.30
C ASN A 61 8.01 -9.24 10.42
N TYR A 62 8.72 -8.82 9.36
CA TYR A 62 9.47 -7.56 9.33
C TYR A 62 8.57 -6.34 9.49
N TYR A 63 7.34 -6.39 8.95
CA TYR A 63 6.34 -5.32 9.09
C TYR A 63 6.00 -4.96 10.55
N LYS A 64 6.37 -5.80 11.54
CA LYS A 64 6.19 -5.46 12.96
C LYS A 64 7.07 -4.30 13.41
N GLN A 65 8.19 -4.04 12.72
CA GLN A 65 9.09 -2.94 13.05
C GLN A 65 8.69 -1.67 12.31
N ARG A 66 8.84 -0.51 12.96
CA ARG A 66 8.39 0.78 12.42
C ARG A 66 9.09 1.15 11.10
N PHE A 67 10.39 0.91 11.02
CA PHE A 67 11.17 1.16 9.80
C PHE A 67 10.58 0.41 8.59
N PHE A 68 10.32 -0.89 8.72
CA PHE A 68 9.74 -1.69 7.65
C PHE A 68 8.30 -1.29 7.30
N LYS A 69 7.50 -0.77 8.24
CA LYS A 69 6.17 -0.20 7.91
C LYS A 69 6.29 1.02 6.99
N ILE A 70 7.23 1.91 7.29
CA ILE A 70 7.50 3.12 6.50
C ILE A 70 8.04 2.73 5.12
N LEU A 71 9.02 1.82 5.07
CA LEU A 71 9.55 1.30 3.81
C LEU A 71 8.46 0.66 2.95
N THR A 72 7.61 -0.18 3.57
CA THR A 72 6.48 -0.83 2.88
C THR A 72 5.53 0.20 2.29
N PHE A 73 5.19 1.24 3.04
CA PHE A 73 4.34 2.32 2.57
C PHE A 73 4.92 3.03 1.34
N PHE A 74 6.21 3.38 1.38
CA PHE A 74 6.87 4.01 0.23
C PHE A 74 6.91 3.07 -0.98
N LEU A 75 7.25 1.80 -0.79
CA LEU A 75 7.25 0.82 -1.88
C LEU A 75 5.87 0.67 -2.54
N MET A 76 4.79 0.67 -1.75
CA MET A 76 3.42 0.58 -2.26
C MET A 76 2.93 1.88 -2.92
N ILE A 77 3.37 3.06 -2.46
CA ILE A 77 2.90 4.33 -3.02
C ILE A 77 3.63 4.71 -4.32
N THR A 78 4.89 4.27 -4.49
CA THR A 78 5.71 4.57 -5.65
C THR A 78 5.02 4.26 -7.00
N PRO A 79 4.45 3.07 -7.26
CA PRO A 79 3.72 2.82 -8.51
C PRO A 79 2.44 3.64 -8.64
N ILE A 80 1.78 4.01 -7.54
CA ILE A 80 0.58 4.87 -7.60
C ILE A 80 0.99 6.28 -8.08
N ILE A 81 2.07 6.83 -7.53
CA ILE A 81 2.59 8.15 -7.95
C ILE A 81 2.96 8.14 -9.43
N LYS A 82 3.66 7.09 -9.89
CA LYS A 82 4.02 6.93 -11.31
C LYS A 82 2.77 6.98 -12.21
N ARG A 83 1.71 6.24 -11.86
CA ARG A 83 0.44 6.28 -12.61
C ARG A 83 -0.25 7.65 -12.59
N LEU A 84 -0.18 8.36 -11.47
CA LEU A 84 -0.72 9.72 -11.36
C LEU A 84 0.05 10.74 -12.23
N THR A 85 1.32 10.47 -12.53
CA THR A 85 2.11 11.34 -13.44
C THR A 85 1.88 11.05 -14.93
N GLU A 86 1.36 9.87 -15.27
CA GLU A 86 1.15 9.44 -16.67
C GLU A 86 -0.28 9.69 -17.16
N VAL A 87 -1.25 9.45 -16.28
CA VAL A 87 -2.66 9.56 -16.63
C VAL A 87 -3.17 10.91 -16.13
N PRO A 88 -3.74 11.76 -16.99
CA PRO A 88 -4.35 13.01 -16.58
C PRO A 88 -5.41 12.75 -15.50
N ILE A 89 -5.40 13.54 -14.43
CA ILE A 89 -6.30 13.31 -13.29
C ILE A 89 -7.78 13.37 -13.68
N GLU A 90 -8.08 14.13 -14.74
CA GLU A 90 -9.39 14.31 -15.38
C GLU A 90 -9.95 13.03 -16.01
N LYS A 91 -9.07 12.09 -16.38
CA LYS A 91 -9.46 10.80 -16.98
C LYS A 91 -9.70 9.71 -15.93
N PHE A 92 -9.34 9.97 -14.66
CA PHE A 92 -9.67 9.04 -13.60
C PHE A 92 -11.13 9.16 -13.21
N ASN A 93 -11.79 8.00 -13.05
CA ASN A 93 -13.02 7.98 -12.28
C ASN A 93 -12.67 8.38 -10.84
N TYR A 94 -12.97 9.65 -10.55
CA TYR A 94 -12.52 10.33 -9.35
C TYR A 94 -12.88 9.55 -8.08
N LEU A 95 -14.09 8.97 -8.01
CA LEU A 95 -14.52 8.20 -6.83
C LEU A 95 -13.86 6.81 -6.75
N ALA A 96 -13.76 6.10 -7.88
CA ALA A 96 -13.21 4.75 -7.92
C ALA A 96 -11.69 4.70 -7.65
N PHE A 97 -10.99 5.82 -7.87
CA PHE A 97 -9.58 5.95 -7.51
C PHE A 97 -9.39 6.63 -6.14
N GLN A 98 -9.99 7.81 -5.93
CA GLN A 98 -9.67 8.68 -4.79
C GLN A 98 -10.13 8.08 -3.45
N ILE A 99 -11.31 7.48 -3.39
CA ILE A 99 -11.83 6.89 -2.14
C ILE A 99 -10.92 5.75 -1.65
N PRO A 100 -10.66 4.69 -2.42
CA PRO A 100 -9.79 3.61 -1.96
C PRO A 100 -8.36 4.10 -1.71
N PHE A 101 -7.84 5.03 -2.52
CA PHE A 101 -6.52 5.61 -2.30
C PHE A 101 -6.43 6.37 -0.97
N LEU A 102 -7.38 7.25 -0.67
CA LEU A 102 -7.39 8.00 0.59
C LEU A 102 -7.51 7.07 1.81
N ILE A 103 -8.36 6.04 1.74
CA ILE A 103 -8.48 5.05 2.81
C ILE A 103 -7.14 4.33 3.01
N PHE A 104 -6.46 3.93 1.93
CA PHE A 104 -5.13 3.32 2.00
C PHE A 104 -4.10 4.24 2.67
N ILE A 105 -4.05 5.53 2.30
CA ILE A 105 -3.13 6.50 2.89
C ILE A 105 -3.40 6.68 4.39
N ILE A 106 -4.65 6.98 4.77
CA ILE A 106 -5.02 7.24 6.17
C ILE A 106 -4.74 6.02 7.04
N THR A 107 -5.16 4.84 6.61
CA THR A 107 -4.94 3.61 7.38
C THR A 107 -3.46 3.24 7.50
N SER A 108 -2.67 3.46 6.45
CA SER A 108 -1.21 3.26 6.47
C SER A 108 -0.51 4.22 7.42
N LEU A 109 -0.88 5.51 7.43
CA LEU A 109 -0.37 6.51 8.37
C LEU A 109 -0.67 6.10 9.82
N ILE A 110 -1.90 5.69 10.12
CA ILE A 110 -2.27 5.20 11.45
C ILE A 110 -1.38 4.00 11.84
N LEU A 111 -1.15 3.05 10.93
CA LEU A 111 -0.30 1.88 11.19
C LEU A 111 1.18 2.22 11.44
N MET A 112 1.70 3.25 10.77
CA MET A 112 3.08 3.74 10.91
C MET A 112 3.32 4.50 12.23
N PHE A 113 2.36 5.30 12.68
CA PHE A 113 2.51 6.15 13.87
C PHE A 113 1.97 5.51 15.15
N LYS A 114 1.27 4.38 15.06
CA LYS A 114 0.81 3.64 16.24
C LYS A 114 2.00 3.18 17.09
N ARG A 115 2.16 3.81 18.25
CA ARG A 115 3.18 3.46 19.25
C ARG A 115 2.90 2.04 19.77
N LYS A 116 3.93 1.19 19.83
CA LYS A 116 3.87 -0.03 20.64
C LYS A 116 3.71 0.44 22.08
N LYS A 117 2.62 0.03 22.75
CA LYS A 117 2.60 0.10 24.22
C LYS A 117 3.75 -0.80 24.68
N GLU A 118 4.75 -0.20 25.31
CA GLU A 118 5.68 -0.95 26.13
C GLU A 118 4.82 -1.63 27.20
N GLU A 119 4.71 -2.95 27.14
CA GLU A 119 4.36 -3.71 28.32
C GLU A 119 5.44 -3.39 29.33
N LYS A 120 5.08 -2.64 30.39
CA LYS A 120 5.96 -2.47 31.54
C LYS A 120 6.30 -3.88 32.01
N THR A 121 7.51 -4.34 31.72
CA THR A 121 8.11 -5.47 32.43
C THR A 121 8.24 -5.01 33.87
N GLY A 122 7.26 -5.40 34.70
CA GLY A 122 7.34 -5.28 36.14
C GLY A 122 8.42 -6.21 36.65
N TYR A 123 9.68 -5.78 36.56
CA TYR A 123 10.71 -6.29 37.44
C TYR A 123 10.50 -5.60 38.79
N ASN A 124 9.69 -6.24 39.63
CA ASN A 124 9.81 -6.06 41.08
C ASN A 124 11.18 -6.64 41.46
N ILE A 125 12.13 -5.75 41.71
CA ILE A 125 13.36 -6.12 42.42
C ILE A 125 12.97 -5.99 43.90
N VAL A 126 12.86 -7.14 44.57
CA VAL A 126 12.71 -7.26 46.02
C VAL A 126 14.01 -6.83 46.70
#